data_AF-A0A9P5YFK5-F1
#
_entry.id   AF-A0A9P5YFK5-F1
#
_cell.length_a   1.000
_cell.length_b   1.000
_cell.length_c   1.000
_cell.angle_alpha   90.00
_cell.angle_beta   90.00
_cell.angle_gamma   90.00
#
_symmetry.space_group_name_H-M   'P 1'
#
loop_
_entity.id
_entity.type
_entity.pdbx_description
1 polymer ?
#
loop_
_entity_poly.entity_id
_entity_poly.type
_entity_poly.pdbx_seq_one_letter_code
_entity_poly.pdbx_strand_id
1 'polypeptide(L)'
;MFLTSNGRDKAFKLIQYSIRLYLLFHTSLTASRVLRRPTRPPWELGMIKRLESTASGFSFTRKMLLLFNWLGPLTAIMAQQSVPYSAEVTTETSKKTTRPFLHTVLYAPPPVLLEMVNAAADDIATFSRLGLLGKKTGERAGRFSDWCWLLSTLVGLVENGVERQMIGNLQQEVESRLYSESMTGATSKSKPKSSKLDERELSRLQKQDYWLQISRAKLAMDLIFVSYDLFKIKRAKRSVQTITGLTAAILSSAKLYDRHKNTLMKNISLTL
;
A
#
# COMPACT_ATOMS: atom_id res chain seq x y z
N MET A 1 2.22 12.05 -12.42
CA MET A 1 2.45 10.89 -11.52
C MET A 1 3.79 11.02 -10.79
N PHE A 2 4.91 11.31 -11.46
CA PHE A 2 6.25 11.38 -10.83
C PHE A 2 6.55 12.64 -10.00
N LEU A 3 5.68 13.64 -10.04
CA LEU A 3 5.84 14.88 -9.26
C LEU A 3 5.58 14.67 -7.76
N THR A 4 4.83 13.63 -7.39
CA THR A 4 4.54 13.33 -5.97
C THR A 4 5.59 12.38 -5.40
N SER A 5 5.91 12.53 -4.10
CA SER A 5 6.87 11.64 -3.43
C SER A 5 6.45 10.16 -3.52
N ASN A 6 5.15 9.90 -3.37
CA ASN A 6 4.56 8.57 -3.54
C ASN A 6 4.73 8.02 -4.96
N GLY A 7 4.59 8.84 -6.00
CA GLY A 7 4.83 8.42 -7.38
C GLY A 7 6.28 8.01 -7.62
N ARG A 8 7.23 8.74 -7.03
CA ARG A 8 8.66 8.41 -7.11
C ARG A 8 8.99 7.11 -6.36
N ASP A 9 8.46 6.90 -5.16
CA ASP A 9 8.63 5.63 -4.42
C ASP A 9 8.17 4.42 -5.26
N LYS A 10 6.98 4.50 -5.87
CA LYS A 10 6.45 3.40 -6.70
C LYS A 10 7.27 3.18 -7.97
N ALA A 11 7.75 4.25 -8.60
CA ALA A 11 8.63 4.18 -9.75
C ALA A 11 9.95 3.47 -9.42
N PHE A 12 10.61 3.88 -8.32
CA PHE A 12 11.84 3.23 -7.87
C PHE A 12 11.61 1.79 -7.45
N LYS A 13 10.47 1.46 -6.83
CA LYS A 13 10.10 0.08 -6.52
C LYS A 13 9.97 -0.76 -7.81
N LEU A 14 9.31 -0.26 -8.85
CA LEU A 14 9.21 -0.94 -10.14
C LEU A 14 10.59 -1.17 -10.78
N ILE A 15 11.42 -0.14 -10.88
CA ILE A 15 12.77 -0.25 -11.46
C ILE A 15 13.62 -1.27 -10.68
N GLN A 16 13.60 -1.19 -9.35
CA GLN A 16 14.32 -2.12 -8.47
C GLN A 16 13.91 -3.58 -8.71
N TYR A 17 12.61 -3.87 -8.75
CA TYR A 17 12.14 -5.24 -8.93
C TYR A 17 12.28 -5.75 -10.38
N SER A 18 12.24 -4.86 -11.39
CA SER A 18 12.59 -5.21 -12.77
C SER A 18 14.06 -5.61 -12.91
N ILE A 19 14.98 -4.90 -12.24
CA ILE A 19 16.40 -5.27 -12.21
C ILE A 19 16.58 -6.63 -11.50
N ARG A 20 15.90 -6.85 -10.37
CA ARG A 20 15.95 -8.14 -9.67
C ARG A 20 15.40 -9.29 -10.52
N LEU A 21 14.35 -9.04 -11.29
CA LEU A 21 13.76 -10.01 -12.20
C LEU A 21 14.73 -10.35 -13.34
N TYR A 22 15.36 -9.33 -13.93
CA TYR A 22 16.41 -9.54 -14.93
C TYR A 22 17.56 -10.40 -14.37
N LEU A 23 18.06 -10.09 -13.16
CA LEU A 23 19.10 -10.88 -12.51
C LEU A 23 18.67 -12.32 -12.21
N LEU A 24 17.39 -12.53 -11.87
CA LEU A 24 16.82 -13.86 -11.66
C LEU A 24 16.78 -14.66 -12.97
N PHE A 25 16.25 -14.06 -14.05
CA PHE A 25 16.25 -14.71 -15.35
C PHE A 25 17.67 -15.00 -15.82
N HIS A 26 18.57 -14.04 -15.69
CA HIS A 26 19.98 -14.23 -16.05
C HIS A 26 20.59 -15.40 -15.28
N THR A 27 20.45 -15.45 -13.95
CA THR A 27 20.98 -16.56 -13.14
C THR A 27 20.31 -17.90 -13.44
N SER A 28 19.00 -17.92 -13.70
CA SER A 28 18.25 -19.12 -14.08
C SER A 28 18.63 -19.64 -15.46
N LEU A 29 18.85 -18.74 -16.43
CA LEU A 29 19.27 -19.06 -17.79
C LEU A 29 20.71 -19.58 -17.80
N THR A 30 21.62 -18.93 -17.07
CA THR A 30 23.01 -19.40 -16.94
C THR A 30 23.14 -20.70 -16.13
N ALA A 31 22.19 -21.01 -15.25
CA ALA A 31 22.13 -22.27 -14.50
C ALA A 31 21.50 -23.42 -15.30
N SER A 32 20.77 -23.13 -16.38
CA SER A 32 20.18 -24.16 -17.25
C SER A 32 21.29 -24.98 -17.93
N ARG A 33 21.13 -26.31 -17.94
CA ARG A 33 22.08 -27.22 -18.59
C ARG A 33 22.29 -26.92 -20.08
N VAL A 34 21.32 -26.29 -20.73
CA VAL A 34 21.34 -25.99 -22.17
C VAL A 34 22.13 -24.72 -22.52
N LEU A 35 22.16 -23.72 -21.62
CA LEU A 35 22.85 -22.43 -21.82
C LEU A 35 24.08 -22.26 -20.92
N ARG A 36 24.53 -23.33 -20.26
CA ARG A 36 25.66 -23.29 -19.33
C ARG A 36 26.96 -23.04 -20.10
N ARG A 37 27.38 -21.78 -20.15
CA ARG A 37 28.72 -21.42 -20.62
C ARG A 37 29.78 -21.81 -19.56
N PRO A 38 30.85 -22.52 -19.95
CA PRO A 38 31.88 -23.01 -19.01
C PRO A 38 32.74 -21.88 -18.42
N THR A 39 32.92 -20.78 -19.15
CA THR A 39 33.69 -19.61 -18.70
C THR A 39 32.84 -18.34 -18.81
N ARG A 40 32.65 -17.66 -17.68
CA ARG A 40 31.94 -16.38 -17.64
C ARG A 40 32.91 -15.25 -18.04
N PRO A 41 32.56 -14.41 -19.01
CA PRO A 41 33.41 -13.28 -19.36
C PRO A 41 33.44 -12.26 -18.20
N PRO A 42 34.59 -11.62 -17.95
CA PRO A 42 34.77 -10.73 -16.78
C PRO A 42 33.85 -9.50 -16.81
N TRP A 43 33.45 -9.03 -18.00
CA TRP A 43 32.51 -7.91 -18.15
C TRP A 43 31.10 -8.24 -17.61
N GLU A 44 30.67 -9.50 -17.72
CA GLU A 44 29.36 -9.96 -17.25
C GLU A 44 29.31 -9.93 -15.71
N LEU A 45 30.38 -10.38 -15.06
CA LEU A 45 30.53 -10.30 -13.60
C LEU A 45 30.51 -8.84 -13.12
N GLY A 46 31.21 -7.95 -13.83
CA GLY A 46 31.20 -6.51 -13.55
C GLY A 46 29.80 -5.91 -13.69
N MET A 47 29.06 -6.28 -14.74
CA MET A 47 27.70 -5.82 -14.98
C MET A 47 26.72 -6.32 -13.90
N ILE A 48 26.78 -7.59 -13.51
CA ILE A 48 25.95 -8.16 -12.45
C ILE A 48 26.19 -7.42 -11.13
N LYS A 49 27.46 -7.21 -10.74
CA LYS A 49 27.81 -6.50 -9.51
C LYS A 49 27.29 -5.06 -9.51
N ARG A 50 27.38 -4.36 -10.66
CA ARG A 50 26.81 -3.01 -10.83
C ARG A 50 25.29 -3.04 -10.70
N LEU A 51 24.59 -3.97 -11.34
CA LEU A 51 23.13 -4.10 -11.25
C LEU A 51 22.65 -4.43 -9.83
N GLU A 52 23.36 -5.30 -9.10
CA GLU A 52 23.06 -5.58 -7.69
C GLU A 52 23.27 -4.34 -6.81
N SER A 53 24.35 -3.59 -7.03
CA SER A 53 24.60 -2.32 -6.35
C SER A 53 23.56 -1.25 -6.70
N THR A 54 23.10 -1.19 -7.95
CA THR A 54 22.06 -0.27 -8.38
C THR A 54 20.72 -0.63 -7.75
N ALA A 55 20.37 -1.92 -7.70
CA ALA A 55 19.13 -2.37 -7.05
C ALA A 55 19.12 -2.11 -5.54
N SER A 56 20.26 -2.27 -4.86
CA SER A 56 20.39 -1.90 -3.44
C SER A 56 20.36 -0.38 -3.24
N GLY A 57 21.00 0.38 -4.14
CA GLY A 57 20.94 1.83 -4.19
C GLY A 57 19.52 2.36 -4.32
N PHE A 58 18.72 1.85 -5.26
CA PHE A 58 17.30 2.22 -5.38
C PHE A 58 16.49 1.92 -4.13
N SER A 59 16.73 0.77 -3.49
CA SER A 59 16.07 0.45 -2.21
C SER A 59 16.45 1.43 -1.11
N PHE A 60 17.70 1.91 -1.09
CA PHE A 60 18.17 2.88 -0.12
C PHE A 60 17.60 4.27 -0.38
N THR A 61 17.67 4.76 -1.63
CA THR A 61 17.04 6.02 -2.05
C THR A 61 15.55 6.04 -1.73
N ARG A 62 14.86 4.92 -1.90
CA ARG A 62 13.44 4.79 -1.55
C ARG A 62 13.19 4.97 -0.05
N LYS A 63 14.05 4.41 0.81
CA LYS A 63 13.98 4.65 2.26
C LYS A 63 14.29 6.11 2.61
N MET A 64 15.24 6.75 1.93
CA MET A 64 15.51 8.19 2.10
C MET A 64 14.30 9.06 1.74
N LEU A 65 13.58 8.73 0.67
CA LEU A 65 12.36 9.46 0.26
C LEU A 65 11.19 9.30 1.23
N LEU A 66 11.23 8.26 2.06
CA LEU A 66 10.23 7.93 3.08
C LEU A 66 10.68 8.32 4.50
N LEU A 67 11.82 9.02 4.65
CA LEU A 67 12.24 9.54 5.94
C LEU A 67 11.16 10.46 6.52
N PHE A 68 10.93 10.35 7.82
CA PHE A 68 9.92 11.10 8.57
C PHE A 68 8.47 10.77 8.17
N ASN A 69 8.22 9.61 7.56
CA ASN A 69 6.85 9.21 7.21
C ASN A 69 5.94 8.99 8.44
N TRP A 70 6.51 8.88 9.66
CA TRP A 70 5.77 8.85 10.92
C TRP A 70 5.06 10.18 11.24
N LEU A 71 5.44 11.29 10.61
CA LEU A 71 4.76 12.59 10.76
C LEU A 71 3.31 12.55 10.26
N GLY A 72 3.01 11.75 9.23
CA GLY A 72 1.64 11.59 8.72
C GLY A 72 0.70 11.04 9.80
N PRO A 73 0.97 9.83 10.33
CA PRO A 73 0.23 9.28 11.47
C PRO A 73 0.19 10.22 12.68
N LEU A 74 1.29 10.91 13.00
CA LEU A 74 1.32 11.88 14.10
C LEU A 74 0.32 13.02 13.88
N THR A 75 0.32 13.64 12.70
CA THR A 75 -0.61 14.72 12.38
C THR A 75 -2.06 14.25 12.38
N ALA A 76 -2.34 13.01 11.98
CA ALA A 76 -3.67 12.41 12.08
C ALA A 76 -4.12 12.27 13.54
N ILE A 77 -3.24 11.80 14.43
CA ILE A 77 -3.51 11.68 15.89
C ILE A 77 -3.74 13.06 16.50
N MET A 78 -2.95 14.07 16.12
CA MET A 78 -3.11 15.44 16.60
C MET A 78 -4.38 16.09 16.04
N ALA A 79 -4.76 15.82 14.80
CA ALA A 79 -5.99 16.34 14.20
C ALA A 79 -7.24 15.77 14.87
N GLN A 80 -7.20 14.51 15.32
CA GLN A 80 -8.27 13.91 16.14
C GLN A 80 -8.50 14.64 17.48
N GLN A 81 -7.54 15.41 17.99
CA GLN A 81 -7.74 16.26 19.17
C GLN A 81 -8.64 17.48 18.89
N SER A 82 -8.81 17.86 17.62
CA SER A 82 -9.55 19.06 17.22
C SER A 82 -11.04 18.83 16.93
N VAL A 83 -11.49 17.58 16.87
CA VAL A 83 -12.90 17.25 16.63
C VAL A 83 -13.52 16.69 17.91
N PRO A 84 -14.31 17.48 18.65
CA PRO A 84 -15.03 16.96 19.80
C PRO A 84 -16.07 15.95 19.32
N TYR A 85 -15.83 14.67 19.60
CA TYR A 85 -16.85 13.64 19.49
C TYR A 85 -17.81 13.79 20.67
N SER A 86 -18.74 14.74 20.54
CA SER A 86 -19.97 14.80 21.32
C SER A 86 -21.01 15.41 20.41
N ALA A 87 -21.85 14.55 19.87
CA ALA A 87 -23.18 14.93 19.46
C ALA A 87 -23.89 15.44 20.71
N GLU A 88 -23.98 16.76 20.87
CA GLU A 88 -25.05 17.43 21.59
C GLU A 88 -24.94 18.93 21.30
N VAL A 89 -26.00 19.44 20.68
CA VAL A 89 -26.24 20.87 20.48
C VAL A 89 -26.38 21.49 21.87
N THR A 90 -25.31 22.05 22.39
CA THR A 90 -25.41 23.03 23.48
C THR A 90 -24.41 24.14 23.22
N THR A 91 -24.97 25.31 23.00
CA THR A 91 -24.31 26.60 22.84
C THR A 91 -23.63 27.01 24.14
N GLU A 92 -22.45 26.48 24.46
CA GLU A 92 -21.60 27.05 25.49
C GLU A 92 -20.12 27.01 25.09
N THR A 93 -19.48 28.17 25.28
CA THR A 93 -18.08 28.50 25.05
C THR A 93 -17.14 27.66 25.93
N SER A 94 -16.91 26.40 25.55
CA SER A 94 -16.06 25.49 26.32
C SER A 94 -14.59 25.57 25.89
N LYS A 95 -13.74 25.87 26.88
CA LYS A 95 -12.28 26.00 26.82
C LYS A 95 -11.63 24.78 26.13
N LYS A 96 -10.67 25.04 25.23
CA LYS A 96 -9.73 24.03 24.69
C LYS A 96 -8.96 23.37 25.84
N THR A 97 -9.49 22.28 26.38
CA THR A 97 -8.75 21.42 27.31
C THR A 97 -7.76 20.59 26.50
N THR A 98 -6.49 20.99 26.56
CA THR A 98 -5.36 20.23 26.02
C THR A 98 -5.28 18.88 26.73
N ARG A 99 -5.85 17.84 26.13
CA ARG A 99 -5.63 16.47 26.62
C ARG A 99 -4.14 16.15 26.47
N PRO A 100 -3.50 15.53 27.49
CA PRO A 100 -2.08 15.22 27.43
C PRO A 100 -1.81 14.28 26.25
N PHE A 101 -0.72 14.54 25.52
CA PHE A 101 -0.33 13.82 24.30
C PHE A 101 -0.36 12.29 24.47
N LEU A 102 0.08 11.79 25.62
CA LEU A 102 0.08 10.35 25.94
C LEU A 102 -1.33 9.74 25.98
N HIS A 103 -2.32 10.49 26.46
CA HIS A 103 -3.71 10.04 26.45
C HIS A 103 -4.21 9.95 25.02
N THR A 104 -3.92 10.92 24.16
CA THR A 104 -4.33 10.88 22.75
C THR A 104 -3.65 9.74 21.97
N VAL A 105 -2.38 9.47 22.24
CA VAL A 105 -1.67 8.32 21.66
C VAL A 105 -2.28 7.01 22.14
N LEU A 106 -2.68 6.89 23.41
CA LEU A 106 -3.28 5.66 23.94
C LEU A 106 -4.67 5.35 23.36
N TYR A 107 -5.45 6.38 23.00
CA TYR A 107 -6.79 6.25 22.40
C TYR A 107 -6.80 6.33 20.87
N ALA A 108 -5.64 6.48 20.23
CA ALA A 108 -5.57 6.49 18.77
C ALA A 108 -5.91 5.10 18.19
N PRO A 109 -6.48 5.02 16.97
CA PRO A 109 -6.77 3.75 16.33
C PRO A 109 -5.52 2.86 16.28
N PRO A 110 -5.59 1.59 16.72
CA PRO A 110 -4.45 0.67 16.73
C PRO A 110 -3.67 0.59 15.41
N PRO A 111 -4.31 0.64 14.21
CA PRO A 111 -3.58 0.64 12.93
C PRO A 111 -2.68 1.87 12.73
N VAL A 112 -3.11 3.05 13.19
CA VAL A 112 -2.36 4.31 13.05
C VAL A 112 -1.15 4.34 13.97
N LEU A 113 -1.30 3.82 15.19
CA LEU A 113 -0.19 3.64 16.12
C LEU A 113 0.85 2.66 15.58
N LEU A 114 0.38 1.55 15.01
CA LEU A 114 1.25 0.56 14.39
C LEU A 114 2.04 1.17 13.22
N GLU A 115 1.40 1.97 12.37
CA GLU A 115 2.06 2.68 11.26
C GLU A 115 3.08 3.70 11.77
N MET A 116 2.73 4.46 12.82
CA MET A 116 3.64 5.42 13.46
C MET A 116 4.90 4.73 14.00
N VAL A 117 4.71 3.64 14.74
CA VAL A 117 5.80 2.85 15.34
C VAL A 117 6.65 2.19 14.26
N ASN A 118 6.03 1.65 13.21
CA ASN A 118 6.74 1.07 12.08
C ASN A 118 7.61 2.10 11.35
N ALA A 119 7.04 3.27 11.02
CA ALA A 119 7.76 4.32 10.30
C ALA A 119 8.90 4.91 11.14
N ALA A 120 8.70 5.09 12.45
CA ALA A 120 9.78 5.51 13.35
C ALA A 120 10.90 4.47 13.43
N ALA A 121 10.55 3.17 13.49
CA ALA A 121 11.54 2.09 13.51
C ALA A 121 12.31 1.98 12.17
N ASP A 122 11.66 2.18 11.02
CA ASP A 122 12.32 2.19 9.72
C ASP A 122 13.28 3.39 9.56
N ASP A 123 12.92 4.56 10.08
CA ASP A 123 13.80 5.74 10.12
C ASP A 123 15.06 5.47 10.96
N ILE A 124 14.91 4.88 12.15
CA ILE A 124 16.05 4.49 13.01
C ILE A 124 16.96 3.49 12.29
N ALA A 125 16.38 2.48 11.64
CA ALA A 125 17.14 1.51 10.84
C ALA A 125 17.89 2.20 9.68
N THR A 126 17.27 3.21 9.10
CA THR A 126 17.79 3.98 7.97
C THR A 126 18.91 4.94 8.39
N PHE A 127 18.79 5.61 9.54
CA PHE A 127 19.87 6.41 10.14
C PHE A 127 21.08 5.57 10.53
N SER A 128 20.88 4.32 10.95
CA SER A 128 22.00 3.40 11.18
C SER A 128 22.74 3.04 9.88
N ARG A 129 22.02 2.90 8.75
CA ARG A 129 22.65 2.69 7.43
C ARG A 129 23.40 3.90 6.92
N LEU A 130 22.98 5.11 7.30
CA LEU A 130 23.70 6.35 7.05
C LEU A 130 24.96 6.52 7.92
N GLY A 131 25.14 5.67 8.93
CA GLY A 131 26.27 5.75 9.86
C GLY A 131 26.05 6.69 11.05
N LEU A 132 24.85 7.26 11.19
CA LEU A 132 24.50 8.16 12.31
C LEU A 132 24.20 7.42 13.62
N LEU A 133 23.78 6.15 13.52
CA LEU A 133 23.46 5.29 14.67
C LEU A 133 24.22 3.97 14.62
N GLY A 134 24.49 3.40 15.79
CA GLY A 134 25.23 2.13 15.92
C GLY A 134 24.58 0.97 15.15
N LYS A 135 25.39 0.13 14.51
CA LYS A 135 24.91 -1.01 13.68
C LYS A 135 23.96 -1.94 14.44
N LYS A 136 24.23 -2.18 15.73
CA LYS A 136 23.40 -3.04 16.60
C LYS A 136 21.99 -2.48 16.84
N THR A 137 21.86 -1.16 17.03
CA THR A 137 20.55 -0.54 17.24
C THR A 137 19.75 -0.51 15.93
N GLY A 138 20.42 -0.22 14.81
CA GLY A 138 19.82 -0.30 13.48
C GLY A 138 19.31 -1.69 13.10
N GLU A 139 20.08 -2.75 13.40
CA GLU A 139 19.65 -4.13 13.14
C GLU A 139 18.47 -4.57 14.01
N ARG A 140 18.39 -4.11 15.26
CA ARG A 140 17.24 -4.37 16.13
C ARG A 140 16.01 -3.61 15.65
N ALA A 141 16.17 -2.32 15.31
CA ALA A 141 15.10 -1.49 14.77
C ALA A 141 14.57 -2.04 13.44
N GLY A 142 15.46 -2.52 12.55
CA GLY A 142 15.07 -3.16 11.30
C GLY A 142 14.23 -4.42 11.53
N ARG A 143 14.66 -5.32 12.44
CA ARG A 143 13.87 -6.51 12.79
C ARG A 143 12.51 -6.17 13.38
N PHE A 144 12.46 -5.13 14.22
CA PHE A 144 11.22 -4.67 14.82
C PHE A 144 10.27 -4.07 13.77
N SER A 145 10.80 -3.25 12.84
CA SER A 145 10.03 -2.74 11.70
C SER A 145 9.50 -3.87 10.81
N ASP A 146 10.25 -4.93 10.57
CA ASP A 146 9.74 -6.09 9.82
C ASP A 146 8.53 -6.77 10.51
N TRP A 147 8.56 -6.89 11.84
CA TRP A 147 7.41 -7.38 12.63
C TRP A 147 6.21 -6.43 12.55
N CYS A 148 6.43 -5.13 12.69
CA CYS A 148 5.36 -4.13 12.55
C CYS A 148 4.78 -4.11 11.14
N TRP A 149 5.61 -4.29 10.11
CA TRP A 149 5.16 -4.40 8.72
C TRP A 149 4.30 -5.65 8.51
N LEU A 150 4.67 -6.80 9.10
CA LEU A 150 3.84 -8.00 9.06
C LEU A 150 2.46 -7.74 9.69
N LEU A 151 2.43 -7.18 10.89
CA LEU A 151 1.19 -6.90 11.61
C LEU A 151 0.32 -5.88 10.85
N SER A 152 0.93 -4.87 10.24
CA SER A 152 0.24 -3.85 9.43
C SER A 152 -0.38 -4.47 8.19
N THR A 153 0.31 -5.40 7.57
CA THR A 153 -0.19 -6.13 6.40
C THR A 153 -1.36 -7.04 6.77
N LEU A 154 -1.33 -7.69 7.95
CA LEU A 154 -2.44 -8.49 8.46
C LEU A 154 -3.67 -7.64 8.77
N VAL A 155 -3.48 -6.54 9.48
CA VAL A 155 -4.56 -5.58 9.78
C VAL A 155 -5.19 -5.08 8.48
N GLY A 156 -4.39 -4.65 7.51
CA GLY A 156 -4.90 -4.21 6.21
C GLY A 156 -5.64 -5.31 5.44
N LEU A 157 -5.27 -6.59 5.61
CA LEU A 157 -5.98 -7.70 4.99
C LEU A 157 -7.37 -7.92 5.62
N VAL A 158 -7.46 -7.78 6.95
CA VAL A 158 -8.73 -7.85 7.69
C VAL A 158 -9.62 -6.67 7.33
N GLU A 159 -9.10 -5.44 7.36
CA GLU A 159 -9.84 -4.24 6.97
C GLU A 159 -10.37 -4.36 5.54
N ASN A 160 -9.54 -4.80 4.60
CA ASN A 160 -9.96 -5.02 3.22
C ASN A 160 -11.04 -6.12 3.10
N GLY A 161 -10.97 -7.16 3.93
CA GLY A 161 -11.98 -8.21 4.02
C GLY A 161 -13.33 -7.68 4.51
N VAL A 162 -13.31 -6.86 5.57
CA VAL A 162 -14.51 -6.22 6.14
C VAL A 162 -15.13 -5.23 5.15
N GLU A 163 -14.31 -4.36 4.54
CA GLU A 163 -14.78 -3.41 3.50
C GLU A 163 -15.44 -4.13 2.33
N ARG A 164 -14.87 -5.27 1.91
CA ARG A 164 -15.43 -6.07 0.82
C ARG A 164 -16.75 -6.72 1.20
N GLN A 165 -16.87 -7.25 2.41
CA GLN A 165 -18.13 -7.82 2.89
C GLN A 165 -19.23 -6.74 2.95
N MET A 166 -18.89 -5.55 3.44
CA MET A 166 -19.81 -4.41 3.46
C MET A 166 -20.26 -3.99 2.06
N ILE A 167 -19.32 -3.89 1.10
CA ILE A 167 -19.64 -3.57 -0.29
C ILE A 167 -20.46 -4.66 -0.97
N GLY A 168 -20.18 -5.94 -0.69
CA GLY A 168 -20.98 -7.06 -1.20
C GLY A 168 -22.44 -7.00 -0.73
N ASN A 169 -22.66 -6.67 0.55
CA ASN A 169 -24.01 -6.46 1.08
C ASN A 169 -24.72 -5.29 0.39
N LEU A 170 -24.02 -4.17 0.17
CA LEU A 170 -24.56 -3.01 -0.55
C LEU A 170 -24.89 -3.32 -2.02
N GLN A 171 -24.05 -4.11 -2.69
CA GLN A 171 -24.32 -4.56 -4.07
C GLN A 171 -25.60 -5.40 -4.12
N GLN A 172 -25.73 -6.37 -3.23
CA GLN A 172 -26.91 -7.22 -3.16
C GLN A 172 -28.18 -6.42 -2.85
N GLU A 173 -28.07 -5.40 -1.99
CA GLU A 173 -29.18 -4.49 -1.70
C GLU A 173 -29.61 -3.70 -2.95
N VAL A 174 -28.67 -3.08 -3.67
CA VAL A 174 -28.96 -2.33 -4.90
C VAL A 174 -29.50 -3.24 -6.01
N GLU A 175 -28.92 -4.43 -6.18
CA GLU A 175 -29.41 -5.43 -7.13
C GLU A 175 -30.84 -5.85 -6.79
N SER A 176 -31.14 -6.13 -5.51
CA SER A 176 -32.50 -6.49 -5.09
C SER A 176 -33.52 -5.40 -5.38
N ARG A 177 -33.14 -4.11 -5.22
CA ARG A 177 -33.98 -2.96 -5.57
C ARG A 177 -34.23 -2.90 -7.07
N LEU A 178 -33.18 -3.00 -7.88
CA LEU A 178 -33.28 -3.03 -9.35
C LEU A 178 -34.14 -4.21 -9.85
N TYR A 179 -33.94 -5.41 -9.29
CA TYR A 179 -34.75 -6.58 -9.61
C TYR A 179 -36.22 -6.38 -9.22
N SER A 180 -36.48 -5.84 -8.02
CA SER A 180 -37.86 -5.56 -7.58
C SER A 180 -38.55 -4.54 -8.49
N GLU A 181 -37.85 -3.45 -8.87
CA GLU A 181 -38.37 -2.42 -9.79
C GLU A 181 -38.66 -3.02 -11.17
N SER A 182 -37.80 -3.92 -11.65
CA SER A 182 -38.00 -4.62 -12.93
C SER A 182 -39.18 -5.62 -12.90
N MET A 183 -39.41 -6.29 -11.78
CA MET A 183 -40.49 -7.28 -11.60
C MET A 183 -41.85 -6.64 -11.31
N THR A 184 -41.89 -5.47 -10.66
CA THR A 184 -43.15 -4.74 -10.40
C THR A 184 -43.77 -4.15 -11.67
N GLY A 185 -43.14 -4.32 -12.82
CA GLY A 185 -43.63 -3.86 -14.11
C GLY A 185 -43.46 -2.35 -14.26
N ALA A 186 -43.01 -1.93 -15.43
CA ALA A 186 -43.02 -0.54 -15.86
C ALA A 186 -44.44 0.01 -15.80
N THR A 187 -44.87 0.54 -14.65
CA THR A 187 -45.95 1.52 -14.66
C THR A 187 -45.39 2.74 -15.39
N SER A 188 -45.96 3.06 -16.54
CA SER A 188 -45.45 4.02 -17.55
C SER A 188 -45.33 5.48 -17.06
N LYS A 189 -45.25 5.73 -15.74
CA LYS A 189 -45.17 7.04 -15.10
C LYS A 189 -44.09 7.19 -14.00
N SER A 190 -43.38 6.15 -13.55
CA SER A 190 -42.38 6.31 -12.48
C SER A 190 -40.92 6.41 -13.00
N LYS A 191 -40.48 7.67 -13.17
CA LYS A 191 -39.10 8.20 -13.06
C LYS A 191 -37.92 7.35 -13.59
N PRO A 192 -37.51 7.49 -14.87
CA PRO A 192 -36.23 6.96 -15.39
C PRO A 192 -34.95 7.56 -14.76
N LYS A 193 -35.08 8.35 -13.70
CA LYS A 193 -33.95 8.90 -12.93
C LYS A 193 -33.54 7.99 -11.78
N SER A 194 -34.44 7.22 -11.14
CA SER A 194 -34.07 6.31 -10.04
C SER A 194 -33.25 5.12 -10.56
N SER A 195 -33.76 4.43 -11.58
CA SER A 195 -33.08 3.28 -12.18
C SER A 195 -31.69 3.62 -12.74
N LYS A 196 -31.53 4.80 -13.37
CA LYS A 196 -30.22 5.29 -13.83
C LYS A 196 -29.26 5.67 -12.70
N LEU A 197 -29.79 6.07 -11.54
CA LEU A 197 -28.96 6.33 -10.36
C LEU A 197 -28.50 5.02 -9.74
N ASP A 198 -29.40 4.05 -9.58
CA ASP A 198 -29.08 2.73 -9.02
C ASP A 198 -28.10 1.95 -9.92
N GLU A 199 -28.22 2.04 -11.25
CA GLU A 199 -27.27 1.45 -12.20
C GLU A 199 -25.87 2.13 -12.12
N ARG A 200 -25.84 3.45 -11.90
CA ARG A 200 -24.58 4.18 -11.64
C ARG A 200 -23.97 3.82 -10.29
N GLU A 201 -24.79 3.61 -9.27
CA GLU A 201 -24.33 3.17 -7.96
C GLU A 201 -23.80 1.75 -8.01
N LEU A 202 -24.50 0.84 -8.68
CA LEU A 202 -24.05 -0.54 -8.89
C LEU A 202 -22.70 -0.60 -9.62
N SER A 203 -22.56 0.12 -10.74
CA SER A 203 -21.29 0.18 -11.47
C SER A 203 -20.15 0.80 -10.65
N ARG A 204 -20.46 1.77 -9.78
CA ARG A 204 -19.49 2.32 -8.82
C ARG A 204 -19.09 1.29 -7.76
N LEU A 205 -20.05 0.55 -7.19
CA LEU A 205 -19.79 -0.49 -6.20
C LEU A 205 -18.98 -1.65 -6.81
N GLN A 206 -19.29 -2.08 -8.04
CA GLN A 206 -18.51 -3.08 -8.77
C GLN A 206 -17.07 -2.62 -9.00
N LYS A 207 -16.87 -1.36 -9.40
CA LYS A 207 -15.52 -0.78 -9.52
C LYS A 207 -14.80 -0.78 -8.16
N GLN A 208 -15.49 -0.48 -7.07
CA GLN A 208 -14.93 -0.54 -5.72
C GLN A 208 -14.52 -1.96 -5.33
N ASP A 209 -15.38 -2.97 -5.52
CA ASP A 209 -15.05 -4.37 -5.25
C ASP A 209 -13.84 -4.84 -6.07
N TYR A 210 -13.78 -4.50 -7.37
CA TYR A 210 -12.61 -4.81 -8.19
C TYR A 210 -11.30 -4.25 -7.60
N TRP A 211 -11.31 -2.99 -7.16
CA TRP A 211 -10.14 -2.37 -6.53
C TRP A 211 -9.83 -2.95 -5.14
N LEU A 212 -10.83 -3.43 -4.41
CA LEU A 212 -10.62 -4.17 -3.16
C LEU A 212 -9.96 -5.52 -3.44
N GLN A 213 -10.42 -6.26 -4.45
CA GLN A 213 -9.79 -7.52 -4.85
C GLN A 213 -8.32 -7.34 -5.24
N ILE A 214 -8.01 -6.30 -6.03
CA ILE A 214 -6.62 -5.92 -6.35
C ILE A 214 -5.83 -5.61 -5.08
N SER A 215 -6.43 -4.87 -4.15
CA SER A 215 -5.78 -4.48 -2.89
C SER A 215 -5.50 -5.69 -2.01
N ARG A 216 -6.43 -6.65 -1.94
CA ARG A 216 -6.25 -7.94 -1.26
C ARG A 216 -5.12 -8.75 -1.89
N ALA A 217 -5.09 -8.86 -3.22
CA ALA A 217 -4.02 -9.56 -3.93
C ALA A 217 -2.66 -8.92 -3.66
N LYS A 218 -2.58 -7.59 -3.68
CA LYS A 218 -1.37 -6.85 -3.30
C LYS A 218 -0.94 -7.15 -1.85
N LEU A 219 -1.87 -7.07 -0.89
CA LEU A 219 -1.58 -7.34 0.52
C LEU A 219 -1.15 -8.79 0.75
N ALA A 220 -1.73 -9.75 0.04
CA ALA A 220 -1.28 -11.15 0.07
C ALA A 220 0.16 -11.30 -0.45
N MET A 221 0.52 -10.59 -1.53
CA MET A 221 1.91 -10.59 -2.04
C MET A 221 2.88 -9.93 -1.05
N ASP A 222 2.50 -8.81 -0.45
CA ASP A 222 3.30 -8.17 0.60
C ASP A 222 3.43 -9.09 1.84
N LEU A 223 2.38 -9.82 2.23
CA LEU A 223 2.39 -10.77 3.35
C LEU A 223 3.38 -11.93 3.09
N ILE A 224 3.33 -12.51 1.88
CA ILE A 224 4.30 -13.55 1.49
C ILE A 224 5.70 -12.98 1.54
N PHE A 225 5.91 -11.79 0.98
CA PHE A 225 7.22 -11.13 0.95
C PHE A 225 7.82 -10.98 2.36
N VAL A 226 7.05 -10.38 3.27
CA VAL A 226 7.48 -10.12 4.65
C VAL A 226 7.70 -11.42 5.43
N SER A 227 6.82 -12.40 5.26
CA SER A 227 6.96 -13.70 5.93
C SER A 227 8.28 -14.38 5.57
N TYR A 228 8.73 -14.28 4.32
CA TYR A 228 10.02 -14.83 3.90
C TYR A 228 11.23 -14.13 4.55
N ASP A 229 11.15 -12.83 4.78
CA ASP A 229 12.20 -12.08 5.49
C ASP A 229 12.19 -12.37 6.99
N LEU A 230 11.01 -12.41 7.60
CA LEU A 230 10.85 -12.60 9.04
C LEU A 230 11.23 -14.01 9.51
N PHE A 231 10.70 -15.04 8.84
CA PHE A 231 10.97 -16.45 9.16
C PHE A 231 12.30 -16.96 8.59
N LYS A 232 13.07 -16.11 7.90
CA LYS A 232 14.38 -16.43 7.30
C LYS A 232 14.35 -17.70 6.42
N ILE A 233 13.24 -17.92 5.70
CA ILE A 233 13.08 -19.08 4.83
C ILE A 233 14.08 -18.96 3.68
N LYS A 234 15.03 -19.92 3.59
CA LYS A 234 16.11 -19.89 2.59
C LYS A 234 15.67 -20.44 1.23
N ARG A 235 14.68 -21.33 1.19
CA ARG A 235 14.23 -22.02 -0.03
C ARG A 235 13.56 -21.03 -0.98
N ALA A 236 14.06 -20.93 -2.22
CA ALA A 236 13.52 -20.07 -3.28
C ALA A 236 13.34 -18.58 -2.92
N LYS A 237 14.00 -18.10 -1.85
CA LYS A 237 13.81 -16.74 -1.29
C LYS A 237 13.93 -15.66 -2.35
N ARG A 238 15.02 -15.68 -3.12
CA ARG A 238 15.30 -14.69 -4.17
C ARG A 238 14.22 -14.67 -5.24
N SER A 239 13.67 -15.83 -5.60
CA SER A 239 12.64 -15.94 -6.63
C SER A 239 11.29 -15.47 -6.15
N VAL A 240 10.84 -15.97 -4.99
CA VAL A 240 9.56 -15.59 -4.41
C VAL A 240 9.51 -14.10 -4.11
N GLN A 241 10.55 -13.53 -3.50
CA GLN A 241 10.61 -12.10 -3.18
C GLN A 241 10.63 -11.20 -4.43
N THR A 242 11.27 -11.67 -5.51
CA THR A 242 11.32 -10.89 -6.75
C THR A 242 9.95 -10.86 -7.42
N ILE A 243 9.27 -12.02 -7.52
CA ILE A 243 7.95 -12.12 -8.14
C ILE A 243 6.90 -11.40 -7.30
N THR A 244 6.81 -11.71 -6.02
CA THR A 244 5.83 -11.08 -5.10
C THR A 244 6.05 -9.57 -5.01
N GLY A 245 7.31 -9.13 -4.89
CA GLY A 245 7.66 -7.72 -4.85
C GLY A 245 7.35 -6.96 -6.15
N LEU A 246 7.55 -7.59 -7.31
CA LEU A 246 7.19 -7.01 -8.61
C LEU A 246 5.67 -6.93 -8.79
N THR A 247 4.95 -8.02 -8.51
CA THR A 247 3.48 -8.03 -8.60
C THR A 247 2.87 -6.97 -7.70
N ALA A 248 3.33 -6.86 -6.44
CA ALA A 248 2.88 -5.81 -5.54
C ALA A 248 3.21 -4.39 -6.05
N ALA A 249 4.37 -4.21 -6.70
CA ALA A 249 4.75 -2.93 -7.30
C ALA A 249 3.87 -2.57 -8.51
N ILE A 250 3.57 -3.53 -9.38
CA ILE A 250 2.68 -3.36 -10.54
C ILE A 250 1.27 -2.99 -10.06
N LEU A 251 0.69 -3.78 -9.15
CA LEU A 251 -0.66 -3.53 -8.63
C LEU A 251 -0.76 -2.17 -7.93
N SER A 252 0.28 -1.80 -7.16
CA SER A 252 0.30 -0.50 -6.49
C SER A 252 0.46 0.67 -7.46
N SER A 253 1.24 0.52 -8.53
CA SER A 253 1.40 1.55 -9.56
C SER A 253 0.15 1.70 -10.42
N ALA A 254 -0.53 0.60 -10.76
CA ALA A 254 -1.81 0.61 -11.47
C ALA A 254 -2.88 1.36 -10.68
N LYS A 255 -2.98 1.11 -9.36
CA LYS A 255 -3.91 1.84 -8.47
C LYS A 255 -3.60 3.34 -8.41
N LEU A 256 -2.32 3.72 -8.37
CA LEU A 256 -1.92 5.12 -8.35
C LEU A 256 -2.21 5.81 -9.69
N TYR A 257 -2.00 5.11 -10.81
CA TYR A 257 -2.31 5.61 -12.15
C TYR A 257 -3.81 5.87 -12.32
N ASP A 258 -4.68 4.94 -11.91
CA ASP A 258 -6.14 5.15 -11.98
C ASP A 258 -6.58 6.35 -11.14
N ARG A 259 -6.04 6.50 -9.91
CA ARG A 259 -6.31 7.68 -9.08
C ARG A 259 -5.92 8.98 -9.77
N HIS A 260 -4.70 9.05 -10.33
CA HIS A 260 -4.24 10.23 -11.06
C HIS A 260 -5.09 10.52 -12.29
N LYS A 261 -5.46 9.49 -13.06
CA LYS A 261 -6.35 9.62 -14.22
C LYS A 261 -7.71 10.18 -13.80
N ASN A 262 -8.30 9.64 -12.74
CA ASN A 262 -9.60 10.11 -12.23
C ASN A 262 -9.53 11.58 -11.75
N THR A 263 -8.45 11.98 -11.07
CA THR A 263 -8.23 13.39 -10.68
C THR A 263 -8.11 14.31 -11.89
N LEU A 264 -7.34 13.90 -12.92
CA LEU A 264 -7.19 14.68 -14.15
C LEU A 264 -8.54 14.83 -14.88
N MET A 265 -9.29 13.74 -15.03
CA MET A 265 -10.63 13.78 -15.63
C MET A 265 -11.57 14.71 -14.88
N LYS A 266 -11.53 14.68 -13.53
CA LYS A 266 -12.34 15.59 -12.69
C LYS A 266 -11.96 17.06 -12.90
N ASN A 267 -10.66 17.36 -12.98
CA ASN A 267 -10.20 18.72 -13.21
C ASN A 267 -10.60 19.22 -14.60
N ILE A 268 -10.48 18.39 -15.64
CA ILE A 268 -10.90 18.71 -17.00
C ILE A 268 -12.40 19.01 -17.06
N SER A 269 -13.23 18.20 -16.36
CA SER A 269 -14.68 18.43 -16.30
C SER A 269 -15.12 19.65 -15.49
N LEU A 270 -14.23 20.24 -14.67
CA LEU A 270 -14.52 21.46 -13.91
C LEU A 270 -14.09 22.73 -14.66
N THR A 271 -13.26 22.59 -15.68
CA THR A 271 -12.80 23.69 -16.56
C THR A 271 -13.63 23.86 -17.83
N LEU A 272 -14.57 22.96 -18.09
CA LEU A 272 -15.57 23.04 -19.17
C LEU A 272 -16.93 23.40 -18.57
#